data_AF-A0A1Q7X4Y4-F1
#
_entry.id   AF-A0A1Q7X4Y4-F1
#
_cell.length_a   1.000
_cell.length_b   1.000
_cell.length_c   1.000
_cell.angle_alpha   90.00
_cell.angle_beta   90.00
_cell.angle_gamma   90.00
#
_symmetry.space_group_name_H-M   'P 1'
#
loop_
_entity.id
_entity.type
_entity.pdbx_description
1 polymer ?
#
loop_
_entity_poly.entity_id
_entity_poly.type
_entity_poly.pdbx_seq_one_letter_code
_entity_poly.pdbx_strand_id
1 'polypeptide(L)' 'MMSRQATLKRKSFFVNEGSLQRARKLLGVGTDAEAVRLSVDRVAEMEAFWRFMRKSRRSLKPGSFRAP' A
#
# COMPACT_ATOMS: atom_id res chain seq x y z
N MET A 1 14.52 -2.39 -13.57
CA MET A 1 14.17 -1.27 -14.47
C MET A 1 13.87 -0.07 -13.58
N MET A 2 14.75 0.93 -13.51
CA MET A 2 14.45 2.13 -12.72
C MET A 2 13.28 2.84 -13.41
N SER A 3 12.14 2.88 -12.72
CA SER A 3 10.94 3.56 -13.20
C SER A 3 11.30 5.02 -13.48
N ARG A 4 10.92 5.50 -14.66
CA ARG A 4 11.00 6.92 -15.05
C ARG A 4 10.43 7.73 -13.88
N GLN A 5 11.25 8.57 -13.26
CA GLN A 5 10.81 9.40 -12.13
C GLN A 5 9.59 10.20 -12.58
N ALA A 6 8.40 9.78 -12.15
CA ALA A 6 7.17 10.45 -12.51
C ALA A 6 7.22 11.86 -11.92
N THR A 7 6.86 12.87 -12.71
CA THR A 7 6.85 14.26 -12.26
C THR A 7 5.91 14.39 -11.06
N LEU A 8 6.48 14.63 -9.87
CA LEU A 8 5.71 14.79 -8.64
C LEU A 8 4.97 16.13 -8.69
N LYS A 9 3.66 16.09 -8.46
CA LYS A 9 2.83 17.29 -8.27
C LYS A 9 2.47 17.40 -6.80
N ARG A 10 2.72 18.57 -6.20
CA ARG A 10 2.24 18.89 -4.86
C ARG A 10 0.72 19.00 -4.88
N LYS A 11 0.06 18.33 -3.94
CA LYS A 11 -1.37 18.43 -3.67
C LYS A 11 -1.58 18.57 -2.17
N SER A 12 -2.70 19.18 -1.78
CA SER A 12 -3.08 19.38 -0.38
C SER A 12 -4.42 18.68 -0.13
N PHE A 13 -4.51 17.94 0.98
CA PHE A 13 -5.69 17.18 1.37
C PHE A 13 -5.89 17.27 2.88
N PHE A 14 -7.13 17.15 3.33
CA PHE A 14 -7.41 16.90 4.73
C PHE A 14 -7.26 15.41 5.03
N VAL A 15 -6.55 15.09 6.10
CA VAL A 15 -6.29 13.72 6.53
C VAL A 15 -6.44 13.60 8.03
N ASN A 16 -6.83 12.43 8.51
CA ASN A 16 -6.82 12.13 9.94
C ASN A 16 -5.37 11.89 10.38
N GLU A 17 -4.88 12.69 11.32
CA GLU A 17 -3.50 12.62 11.80
C GLU A 17 -3.15 11.27 12.42
N GLY A 18 -4.04 10.71 13.24
CA GLY A 18 -3.81 9.40 13.87
C GLY A 18 -3.67 8.27 12.85
N SER A 19 -4.44 8.31 11.77
CA SER A 19 -4.29 7.36 10.65
C SER A 19 -2.96 7.53 9.93
N LEU A 20 -2.50 8.76 9.75
CA LEU A 20 -1.23 9.06 9.07
C LEU A 20 -0.02 8.63 9.91
N GLN A 21 -0.05 8.86 11.22
CA GLN A 21 0.96 8.38 12.15
C GLN A 21 1.04 6.85 12.18
N ARG A 22 -0.11 6.15 12.18
CA ARG A 22 -0.13 4.68 12.07
C ARG A 22 0.45 4.21 10.74
N ALA A 23 0.10 4.84 9.63
CA ALA A 23 0.64 4.51 8.32
C ALA A 23 2.16 4.67 8.29
N ARG A 24 2.71 5.76 8.84
CA ARG A 24 4.16 5.97 8.97
C ARG A 24 4.85 4.85 9.73
N LYS A 25 4.28 4.45 10.89
CA LYS A 25 4.83 3.34 11.69
C LYS A 25 4.80 2.01 10.94
N LEU A 26 3.67 1.67 10.31
CA LEU A 26 3.50 0.42 9.57
C LEU A 26 4.37 0.35 8.32
N LEU A 27 4.63 1.48 7.68
CA LEU A 27 5.46 1.58 6.48
C LEU A 27 6.94 1.82 6.80
N GLY A 28 7.29 2.13 8.05
CA GLY A 28 8.67 2.38 8.48
C GLY A 28 9.29 3.65 7.88
N VAL A 29 8.50 4.69 7.62
CA VAL A 29 8.96 5.92 6.92
C VAL A 29 9.02 7.15 7.82
N GLY A 30 9.96 8.03 7.49
CA GLY A 30 10.27 9.23 8.27
C GLY A 30 9.23 10.34 8.11
N THR A 31 8.56 10.43 6.96
CA THR A 31 7.68 11.55 6.64
C THR A 31 6.26 11.15 6.27
N ASP A 32 5.32 12.06 6.51
CA ASP A 32 3.91 11.91 6.13
C ASP A 32 3.75 11.80 4.61
N ALA A 33 4.55 12.54 3.85
CA ALA A 33 4.55 12.51 2.39
C ALA A 33 4.96 11.14 1.84
N GLU A 34 5.98 10.51 2.43
CA GLU A 34 6.39 9.15 2.07
C GLU A 34 5.30 8.13 2.39
N ALA A 35 4.64 8.27 3.54
CA ALA A 35 3.55 7.38 3.92
C ALA A 35 2.38 7.47 2.94
N VAL A 36 2.00 8.68 2.51
CA VAL A 36 0.96 8.87 1.50
C VAL A 36 1.39 8.28 0.15
N ARG A 37 2.62 8.58 -0.31
CA ARG A 37 3.14 8.07 -1.58
C ARG A 37 3.13 6.55 -1.63
N LEU A 38 3.75 5.89 -0.64
CA LEU A 38 3.82 4.43 -0.59
C LEU A 38 2.45 3.79 -0.43
N SER A 39 1.53 4.42 0.30
CA SER A 39 0.16 3.92 0.42
C SER A 39 -0.55 3.92 -0.92
N VAL A 40 -0.40 4.98 -1.72
CA VAL A 40 -0.98 5.07 -3.06
C VAL A 40 -0.34 4.06 -4.01
N ASP A 41 0.98 3.90 -3.98
CA ASP A 41 1.69 2.90 -4.79
C ASP A 41 1.22 1.48 -4.46
N ARG A 42 1.01 1.18 -3.17
CA ARG A 42 0.50 -0.11 -2.71
C ARG A 42 -0.94 -0.39 -3.13
N VAL A 43 -1.77 0.59 -3.49
CA VAL A 43 -3.14 0.32 -3.97
C VAL A 43 -3.12 -0.56 -5.22
N ALA A 44 -2.16 -0.35 -6.13
CA ALA A 44 -2.01 -1.18 -7.33
C ALA A 44 -1.64 -2.63 -6.99
N GLU A 45 -0.73 -2.83 -6.04
CA GLU A 45 -0.36 -4.15 -5.51
C GLU A 45 -1.56 -4.81 -4.82
N MET A 46 -2.30 -4.03 -4.02
CA MET A 46 -3.48 -4.50 -3.29
C MET A 46 -4.58 -4.92 -4.28
N GLU A 47 -4.79 -4.19 -5.38
CA GLU A 47 -5.75 -4.59 -6.41
C GLU A 47 -5.38 -5.93 -7.04
N ALA A 48 -4.10 -6.13 -7.37
CA ALA A 48 -3.60 -7.40 -7.89
C ALA A 48 -3.81 -8.54 -6.88
N PHE A 49 -3.49 -8.29 -5.60
CA PHE A 49 -3.71 -9.23 -4.51
C PHE A 49 -5.20 -9.57 -4.31
N TRP A 50 -6.09 -8.57 -4.29
CA TRP A 50 -7.53 -8.79 -4.19
C TRP A 50 -8.10 -9.56 -5.38
N ARG A 51 -7.63 -9.29 -6.60
CA ARG A 51 -7.99 -10.07 -7.79
C ARG A 51 -7.54 -11.53 -7.68
N PHE A 52 -6.33 -11.77 -7.17
CA PHE A 52 -5.84 -13.12 -6.87
C PHE A 52 -6.72 -13.80 -5.82
N MET A 53 -6.91 -13.16 -4.65
CA MET A 53 -7.76 -13.66 -3.55
C MET A 53 -9.18 -13.98 -4.01
N ARG A 54 -9.78 -13.17 -4.89
CA ARG A 54 -11.10 -13.44 -5.45
C ARG A 54 -11.13 -14.70 -6.31
N LYS A 55 -10.06 -14.96 -7.08
CA LYS A 55 -9.94 -16.17 -7.92
C LYS A 55 -9.66 -17.42 -7.07
N SER A 56 -8.97 -17.29 -5.95
CA SER A 56 -8.48 -18.40 -5.12
C SER A 56 -9.34 -18.67 -3.87
N ARG A 57 -10.37 -17.84 -3.62
CA ARG A 57 -11.21 -17.84 -2.41
C ARG A 57 -11.91 -19.16 -2.05
N ARG A 58 -12.00 -20.11 -2.97
CA ARG A 58 -12.59 -21.46 -2.74
C ARG A 58 -11.59 -22.61 -2.91
N SER A 59 -10.36 -22.34 -3.33
CA SER A 59 -9.33 -23.37 -3.58
C SER A 59 -8.19 -23.36 -2.56
N LEU A 60 -8.08 -22.29 -1.76
CA LEU A 60 -7.02 -22.16 -0.76
C LEU A 60 -7.38 -22.93 0.52
N LYS A 61 -6.62 -24.00 0.78
CA LYS A 61 -6.68 -24.74 2.03
C LYS A 61 -6.18 -23.86 3.20
N PRO A 62 -6.69 -24.05 4.44
CA PRO A 62 -6.17 -23.35 5.61
C PRO A 62 -4.64 -23.50 5.71
N GLY A 63 -3.92 -22.41 5.99
CA GLY A 63 -2.45 -22.39 6.10
C GLY A 63 -1.68 -22.18 4.78
N SER A 64 -2.37 -21.92 3.67
CA SER A 64 -1.75 -21.68 2.36
C SER A 64 -1.07 -20.31 2.20
N PHE A 65 -1.22 -19.41 3.18
CA PHE A 65 -0.46 -18.16 3.24
C PHE A 65 0.67 -18.28 4.26
N ARG A 66 1.90 -18.07 3.80
CA ARG A 66 3.03 -17.83 4.69
C ARG A 66 3.08 -16.34 5.00
N ALA A 67 3.05 -15.98 6.28
CA ALA A 67 3.41 -14.62 6.68
C ALA A 67 4.87 -14.34 6.24
N PRO A 68 5.19 -13.11 5.83
CA PRO A 68 6.56 -12.71 5.49
C PRO A 68 7.53 -12.90 6.66
#